data_AF-A0A3D9C3Q5-F1
#
_entry.id   AF-A0A3D9C3Q5-F1
#
_cell.length_a   1.000
_cell.length_b   1.000
_cell.length_c   1.000
_cell.angle_alpha   90.00
_cell.angle_beta   90.00
_cell.angle_gamma   90.00
#
_symmetry.space_group_name_H-M   'P 1'
#
loop_
_entity.id
_entity.type
_entity.pdbx_description
1 polymer ?
#
loop_
_entity_poly.entity_id
_entity_poly.type
_entity_poly.pdbx_seq_one_letter_code
_entity_poly.pdbx_strand_id
1 'polypeptide(L)' 'MNKATFEWKIEIEFWFVYHEDLDKLSIEERELLEKQAKESIFHFIAKDGYTAGELCESIDDREFYGWWKYRITNK' A
#
# COMPACT_ATOMS: atom_id res chain seq x y z
N MET A 1 13.82 20.95 32.22
CA MET A 1 13.13 19.70 31.85
C MET A 1 13.24 19.53 30.33
N ASN A 2 14.04 18.58 29.85
CA ASN A 2 14.04 18.20 28.43
C ASN A 2 12.82 17.30 28.17
N LYS A 3 11.93 17.71 27.25
CA LYS A 3 10.89 16.81 26.74
C LYS A 3 11.56 15.87 25.74
N ALA A 4 11.48 14.57 25.99
CA ALA A 4 11.81 13.58 24.96
C ALA A 4 10.71 13.67 23.87
N THR A 5 11.12 13.88 22.63
CA THR A 5 10.24 13.77 21.46
C THR A 5 10.40 12.36 20.90
N PHE A 6 9.30 11.65 20.73
CA PHE A 6 9.28 10.33 20.09
C PHE A 6 8.91 10.49 18.62
N GLU A 7 9.65 9.87 17.72
CA GLU A 7 9.37 9.85 16.28
C GLU A 7 8.95 8.44 15.87
N TRP A 8 7.73 8.30 15.35
CA TRP A 8 7.21 7.04 14.85
C TRP A 8 7.24 7.04 13.33
N LYS A 9 7.65 5.91 12.74
CA LYS A 9 7.66 5.69 11.29
C LYS A 9 6.73 4.52 10.96
N ILE A 10 5.94 4.69 9.91
CA ILE A 10 5.13 3.63 9.33
C ILE A 10 5.88 3.05 8.12
N GLU A 11 6.02 1.73 8.10
CA GLU A 11 6.57 0.98 6.97
C GLU A 11 5.49 0.08 6.41
N ILE A 12 5.19 0.25 5.11
CA ILE A 12 4.16 -0.50 4.39
C ILE A 12 4.85 -1.44 3.42
N GLU A 13 4.48 -2.71 3.49
CA GLU A 13 4.83 -3.73 2.50
C GLU A 13 3.55 -4.14 1.78
N PHE A 14 3.54 -4.11 0.46
CA PHE A 14 2.44 -4.61 -0.35
C PHE A 14 2.97 -5.31 -1.60
N TRP A 15 2.18 -6.24 -2.13
CA TRP A 15 2.50 -6.98 -3.34
C TRP A 15 1.22 -7.36 -4.06
N PHE A 16 1.26 -7.32 -5.38
CA PHE A 16 0.21 -7.89 -6.22
C PHE A 16 0.51 -9.36 -6.48
N VAL A 17 -0.54 -10.18 -6.52
CA VAL A 17 -0.49 -11.56 -6.99
C VAL A 17 -0.07 -11.53 -8.46
N TYR A 18 0.88 -12.39 -8.83
CA TYR A 18 1.37 -12.45 -10.20
C TYR A 18 0.21 -12.71 -11.16
N HIS A 19 0.03 -11.78 -12.09
CA HIS A 19 -0.96 -11.83 -13.16
C HIS A 19 -0.25 -11.45 -14.46
N GLU A 20 -0.53 -12.15 -15.56
CA GLU A 20 0.12 -11.88 -16.85
C GLU A 20 -0.04 -10.43 -17.33
N ASP A 21 -1.10 -9.76 -16.88
CA ASP A 21 -1.37 -8.36 -17.22
C ASP A 21 -0.49 -7.38 -16.46
N LEU A 22 0.09 -7.76 -15.31
CA LEU A 22 1.09 -6.93 -14.61
C LEU A 22 2.33 -6.73 -15.48
N ASP A 23 2.74 -7.77 -16.21
CA ASP A 23 3.89 -7.69 -17.12
C ASP A 23 3.59 -6.83 -18.35
N LYS A 24 2.31 -6.72 -18.73
CA LYS A 24 1.83 -5.89 -19.84
C LYS A 24 1.66 -4.41 -19.46
N LEU A 25 1.70 -4.07 -18.18
CA LEU A 25 1.63 -2.68 -17.73
C LEU A 25 2.88 -1.91 -18.16
N SER A 26 2.66 -0.76 -18.78
CA SER A 26 3.66 0.29 -18.96
C SER A 26 4.18 0.81 -17.62
N ILE A 27 5.27 1.57 -17.67
CA ILE A 27 5.86 2.18 -16.47
C ILE A 27 4.85 3.11 -15.78
N GLU A 28 4.14 3.93 -16.55
CA GLU A 28 3.15 4.89 -16.03
C GLU A 28 1.97 4.17 -15.35
N GLU A 29 1.49 3.07 -15.92
CA GLU A 29 0.43 2.27 -15.31
C GLU A 29 0.90 1.58 -14.03
N ARG A 30 2.15 1.11 -13.96
CA ARG A 30 2.71 0.52 -12.73
C ARG A 30 2.81 1.57 -11.62
N GLU A 31 3.27 2.77 -11.94
CA GLU A 31 3.33 3.89 -11.00
C GLU A 31 1.94 4.30 -10.51
N LEU A 32 0.95 4.32 -11.42
CA LEU A 32 -0.44 4.57 -11.07
C LEU A 32 -0.98 3.49 -10.12
N LEU A 33 -0.73 2.22 -10.42
CA LEU A 33 -1.16 1.08 -9.61
C LEU A 33 -0.59 1.15 -8.19
N GLU A 34 0.72 1.44 -8.09
CA GLU A 34 1.40 1.62 -6.81
C GLU A 34 0.84 2.81 -6.02
N LYS A 35 0.53 3.91 -6.69
CA LYS A 35 -0.06 5.08 -6.05
C LYS A 35 -1.45 4.76 -5.50
N GLN A 36 -2.31 4.14 -6.30
CA GLN A 36 -3.66 3.73 -5.91
C GLN A 36 -3.61 2.79 -4.70
N ALA A 37 -2.78 1.75 -4.76
CA ALA A 37 -2.59 0.81 -3.65
C ALA A 37 -2.19 1.52 -2.35
N LYS A 38 -1.22 2.44 -2.41
CA LYS A 38 -0.80 3.21 -1.22
C LYS A 38 -1.94 4.05 -0.66
N GLU A 39 -2.69 4.76 -1.51
CA GLU A 39 -3.83 5.57 -1.08
C GLU A 39 -4.91 4.72 -0.38
N SER A 40 -5.24 3.57 -0.96
CA SER A 40 -6.17 2.59 -0.36
C SER A 40 -5.66 2.09 0.99
N ILE A 41 -4.39 1.66 1.08
CA ILE A 41 -3.78 1.21 2.34
C ILE A 41 -3.85 2.30 3.41
N PHE A 42 -3.47 3.54 3.06
CA PHE A 42 -3.54 4.64 4.01
C PHE A 42 -4.97 4.90 4.49
N HIS A 43 -5.95 4.76 3.61
CA HIS A 43 -7.36 4.84 3.99
C HIS A 43 -7.73 3.78 5.02
N PHE A 44 -7.39 2.51 4.76
CA PHE A 44 -7.69 1.39 5.67
C PHE A 44 -7.01 1.54 7.03
N ILE A 45 -5.76 2.02 7.05
CA ILE A 45 -5.03 2.27 8.30
C ILE A 45 -5.70 3.42 9.08
N ALA A 46 -5.91 4.56 8.44
CA ALA A 46 -6.33 5.79 9.11
C ALA A 46 -7.79 5.76 9.58
N LYS A 47 -8.66 5.11 8.79
CA LYS A 47 -10.10 5.12 9.05
C LYS A 47 -10.57 3.90 9.82
N ASP A 48 -10.07 2.73 9.47
CA ASP A 48 -10.62 1.46 9.96
C ASP A 48 -9.66 0.74 10.94
N GLY A 49 -8.42 1.23 11.08
CA GLY A 49 -7.44 0.69 12.02
C GLY A 49 -6.90 -0.70 11.64
N TYR A 50 -7.07 -1.11 10.38
CA TYR A 50 -6.54 -2.39 9.89
C TYR A 50 -5.02 -2.37 9.85
N THR A 51 -4.40 -3.50 10.24
CA THR A 51 -2.94 -3.69 10.22
C THR A 51 -2.41 -4.47 9.03
N ALA A 52 -3.30 -5.17 8.33
CA ALA A 52 -3.05 -5.89 7.09
C ALA A 52 -4.40 -6.16 6.40
N GLY A 53 -4.35 -6.51 5.11
CA GLY A 53 -5.55 -6.85 4.36
C GLY A 53 -5.27 -7.22 2.91
N GLU A 54 -6.36 -7.49 2.20
CA GLU A 54 -6.37 -7.69 0.75
C GLU A 54 -6.35 -6.33 0.03
N LEU A 55 -5.79 -6.32 -1.18
CA LEU A 55 -5.85 -5.20 -2.13
C LEU A 55 -6.56 -5.64 -3.40
N CYS A 56 -7.34 -4.72 -3.96
CA CYS A 56 -7.91 -4.86 -5.28
C CYS A 56 -7.89 -3.47 -5.93
N GLU A 57 -7.04 -3.29 -6.93
CA GLU A 57 -6.92 -2.03 -7.67
C GLU A 57 -7.20 -2.29 -9.16
N SER A 58 -7.60 -1.26 -9.89
CA SER A 58 -8.00 -1.42 -11.30
C SER A 58 -7.40 -0.37 -12.23
N ILE A 59 -6.91 -0.79 -13.38
CA ILE A 59 -6.43 0.07 -14.47
C ILE A 59 -7.01 -0.42 -15.80
N ASP A 60 -7.69 0.47 -16.52
CA ASP A 60 -8.31 0.21 -17.82
C ASP A 60 -9.05 -1.14 -17.87
N ASP A 61 -10.04 -1.29 -16.98
CA ASP A 61 -10.89 -2.48 -16.82
C ASP A 61 -10.17 -3.79 -16.42
N ARG A 62 -8.87 -3.74 -16.10
CA ARG A 62 -8.11 -4.87 -15.52
C ARG A 62 -8.02 -4.71 -14.01
N GLU A 63 -8.34 -5.78 -13.29
CA GLU A 63 -8.26 -5.84 -11.83
C GLU A 63 -6.96 -6.53 -11.38
N PHE A 64 -6.31 -5.94 -10.38
CA PHE A 64 -5.06 -6.40 -9.80
C PHE A 64 -5.26 -6.66 -8.31
N TYR A 65 -5.14 -7.93 -7.95
CA TYR A 65 -5.35 -8.41 -6.60
C TYR A 65 -4.03 -8.53 -5.87
N GLY A 66 -4.01 -8.19 -4.58
CA GLY A 66 -2.79 -8.17 -3.79
C GLY A 66 -3.04 -8.30 -2.30
N TRP A 67 -1.95 -8.13 -1.54
CA TRP A 67 -1.97 -8.12 -0.09
C TRP A 67 -1.08 -7.00 0.42
N TRP A 68 -1.40 -6.51 1.61
CA TRP A 68 -0.62 -5.50 2.29
C TRP A 68 -0.56 -5.74 3.79
N LYS A 69 0.46 -5.18 4.42
CA LYS A 69 0.61 -5.07 5.86
C LYS A 69 1.44 -3.84 6.20
N TYR A 70 1.26 -3.30 7.40
CA TYR A 70 2.14 -2.23 7.89
C TYR A 70 2.71 -2.56 9.27
N ARG A 71 3.86 -1.95 9.57
CA ARG A 71 4.44 -1.95 10.91
C ARG A 71 4.78 -0.53 11.33
N ILE A 72 4.64 -0.26 12.63
CA ILE A 72 5.07 0.99 13.25
C ILE A 72 6.43 0.74 13.91
N THR A 73 7.41 1.56 13.57
CA THR A 73 8.75 1.55 14.18
C THR A 73 8.97 2.86 14.95
N ASN A 74 9.69 2.79 16.08
CA ASN A 74 10.11 3.96 16.85
C ASN A 74 11.58 4.26 16.49
N LYS A 75 11.92 5.51 16.26
CA LYS A 75 13.28 5.94 15.90
C LYS A 75 13.95 6.71 17.03
#